data_AF-A0A3D9MPZ5-F1
#
_entry.id   AF-A0A3D9MPZ5-F1
#
_cell.length_a   1.000
_cell.length_b   1.000
_cell.length_c   1.000
_cell.angle_alpha   90.00
_cell.angle_beta   90.00
_cell.angle_gamma   90.00
#
_symmetry.space_group_name_H-M   'P 1'
#
loop_
_entity.id
_entity.type
_entity.pdbx_description
1 polymer ?
#
loop_
_entity_poly.entity_id
_entity_poly.type
_entity_poly.pdbx_seq_one_letter_code
_entity_poly.pdbx_strand_id
1 'polypeptide(L)' 'MKDVSQTLDDLATRAATNGAVVTFVSGKLRIDCEYIAERGKVYWRINGRTAKRADVEIALERARAGKPIITV' A
#
# COMPACT_ATOMS: atom_id res chain seq x y z
N MET A 1 -4.89 17.52 4.76
CA MET A 1 -4.07 16.47 4.10
C MET A 1 -4.67 15.14 4.53
N LYS A 2 -5.08 14.22 3.63
CA LYS A 2 -5.59 12.91 4.06
C LYS A 2 -4.50 12.15 4.81
N ASP A 3 -4.82 11.57 5.95
CA ASP A 3 -3.91 10.73 6.73
C ASP A 3 -3.40 9.54 5.88
N VAL A 4 -2.13 9.16 6.06
CA VAL A 4 -1.53 8.02 5.34
C VAL A 4 -2.25 6.72 5.71
N SER A 5 -2.59 6.54 6.98
CA SER A 5 -3.31 5.37 7.46
C SER A 5 -4.67 5.24 6.78
N GLN A 6 -5.42 6.35 6.71
CA GLN A 6 -6.72 6.37 6.01
C GLN A 6 -6.58 5.99 4.53
N THR A 7 -5.50 6.41 3.88
CA THR A 7 -5.27 6.07 2.47
C THR A 7 -5.04 4.58 2.28
N LEU A 8 -4.33 3.93 3.21
CA LEU A 8 -4.11 2.49 3.17
C LEU A 8 -5.38 1.72 3.54
N ASP A 9 -6.17 2.22 4.48
CA ASP A 9 -7.47 1.61 4.80
C ASP A 9 -8.42 1.65 3.60
N ASP A 10 -8.51 2.80 2.91
CA ASP A 10 -9.29 2.92 1.69
C ASP A 10 -8.82 1.91 0.60
N LEU A 11 -7.51 1.70 0.46
CA LEU A 11 -6.95 0.71 -0.47
C LEU A 11 -7.29 -0.73 -0.07
N ALA A 12 -7.16 -1.04 1.22
CA ALA A 12 -7.48 -2.35 1.79
C ALA A 12 -8.96 -2.70 1.59
N THR A 13 -9.87 -1.75 1.90
CA THR A 13 -11.30 -1.91 1.69
C THR A 13 -11.60 -2.15 0.21
N ARG A 14 -11.02 -1.36 -0.70
CA ARG A 14 -11.22 -1.56 -2.14
C ARG A 14 -10.72 -2.93 -2.63
N ALA A 15 -9.57 -3.39 -2.12
CA ALA A 15 -9.05 -4.72 -2.46
C ALA A 15 -9.98 -5.84 -1.97
N ALA A 16 -10.52 -5.69 -0.76
CA ALA A 16 -11.48 -6.63 -0.20
C ALA A 16 -12.83 -6.62 -0.94
N THR A 17 -13.35 -5.45 -1.32
CA THR A 17 -14.62 -5.32 -2.06
C THR A 17 -14.52 -5.86 -3.47
N ASN A 18 -13.41 -5.58 -4.17
CA ASN A 18 -13.27 -5.95 -5.58
C ASN A 18 -12.76 -7.39 -5.78
N GLY A 19 -12.26 -8.05 -4.73
CA GLY A 19 -11.62 -9.36 -4.84
C GLY A 19 -10.42 -9.38 -5.78
N ALA A 20 -9.73 -8.25 -5.93
CA ALA A 20 -8.65 -8.04 -6.89
C ALA A 20 -7.51 -7.21 -6.30
N VAL A 21 -6.34 -7.29 -6.93
CA VAL A 21 -5.20 -6.43 -6.59
C VAL A 21 -5.53 -4.98 -6.93
N VAL A 22 -5.43 -4.10 -5.95
CA VAL A 22 -5.57 -2.65 -6.11
C VAL A 22 -4.19 -2.01 -6.07
N THR A 23 -3.83 -1.31 -7.14
CA THR A 23 -2.55 -0.60 -7.24
C THR A 23 -2.73 0.89 -6.97
N PHE A 24 -1.84 1.44 -6.15
CA PHE A 24 -1.65 2.86 -5.94
C PHE A 24 -0.27 3.30 -6.46
N VAL A 25 -0.21 4.40 -7.19
CA VAL A 25 1.03 4.95 -7.75
C VAL A 25 1.20 6.41 -7.35
N SER A 26 2.38 6.77 -6.85
CA SER A 26 2.77 8.15 -6.53
C SER A 26 4.23 8.39 -6.91
N GLY A 27 4.46 9.07 -8.03
CA GLY A 27 5.81 9.24 -8.58
C GLY A 27 6.47 7.90 -8.87
N LYS A 28 7.59 7.60 -8.19
CA LYS A 28 8.33 6.32 -8.30
C LYS A 28 7.84 5.23 -7.33
N LEU A 29 6.85 5.53 -6.49
CA LEU A 29 6.27 4.58 -5.54
C LEU A 29 5.10 3.85 -6.20
N ARG A 30 5.20 2.52 -6.28
CA ARG A 30 4.07 1.62 -6.56
C ARG A 30 3.75 0.82 -5.30
N ILE A 31 2.50 0.87 -4.87
CA ILE A 31 1.96 0.03 -3.79
C ILE A 31 0.89 -0.87 -4.40
N ASP A 32 1.07 -2.17 -4.31
CA ASP A 32 0.02 -3.15 -4.65
C ASP A 32 -0.60 -3.68 -3.34
N CYS A 33 -1.92 -3.67 -3.29
CA CYS A 33 -2.72 -4.13 -2.16
C CYS A 33 -3.62 -5.27 -2.63
N GLU A 34 -3.52 -6.43 -1.98
CA GLU A 34 -4.24 -7.64 -2.36
C GLU A 34 -4.93 -8.23 -1.13
N TYR A 35 -6.25 -8.37 -1.18
CA TYR A 35 -6.98 -9.08 -0.13
C TYR A 35 -7.09 -10.56 -0.48
N ILE A 36 -6.56 -11.42 0.40
CA ILE A 36 -6.63 -12.88 0.24
C ILE A 36 -7.75 -13.40 1.14
N ALA A 37 -8.90 -13.69 0.54
CA ALA A 37 -10.11 -14.12 1.26
C ALA A 37 -9.89 -15.41 2.07
N GLU A 38 -9.18 -16.40 1.53
CA GLU A 38 -8.85 -17.66 2.23
C GLU A 38 -8.10 -17.45 3.56
N ARG A 39 -7.35 -16.35 3.65
CA ARG A 39 -6.55 -15.99 4.83
C ARG A 39 -7.15 -14.83 5.62
N GLY A 40 -8.27 -14.27 5.17
CA GLY A 40 -8.95 -13.13 5.78
C GLY A 40 -8.07 -11.90 5.96
N LYS A 41 -7.04 -11.69 5.12
CA LYS A 41 -6.03 -10.64 5.36
C LYS A 41 -5.52 -9.99 4.09
N VAL A 42 -5.02 -8.76 4.25
CA VAL A 42 -4.43 -7.96 3.19
C VAL A 42 -2.91 -8.18 3.12
N TYR A 43 -2.42 -8.35 1.91
CA TYR A 43 -1.01 -8.41 1.56
C TYR A 43 -0.62 -7.16 0.79
N TRP A 44 0.58 -6.67 1.10
CA TRP A 44 1.11 -5.45 0.51
C TRP A 44 2.38 -5.74 -0.25
N ARG A 45 2.56 -5.05 -1.37
CA ARG A 45 3.84 -5.02 -2.09
C ARG A 45 4.24 -3.58 -2.38
N ILE A 46 5.52 -3.27 -2.20
CA ILE A 46 6.12 -2.00 -2.62
C ILE A 46 7.04 -2.32 -3.79
N ASN A 47 6.77 -1.72 -4.95
CA ASN A 47 7.53 -1.96 -6.19
C ASN A 47 7.72 -3.47 -6.49
N GLY A 48 6.66 -4.27 -6.29
CA GLY A 48 6.66 -5.72 -6.53
C GLY A 48 7.23 -6.59 -5.40
N ARG A 49 7.81 -6.00 -4.35
CA ARG A 49 8.34 -6.75 -3.18
C ARG A 49 7.35 -6.77 -2.04
N THR A 50 7.15 -7.93 -1.42
CA THR A 50 6.29 -8.07 -0.23
C THR A 50 6.76 -7.13 0.88
N ALA A 51 5.84 -6.37 1.46
CA ALA A 51 6.12 -5.40 2.51
C ALA A 51 5.12 -5.56 3.66
N LYS A 52 5.53 -5.17 4.88
CA LYS A 52 4.57 -5.01 5.98
C LYS A 52 3.84 -3.69 5.81
N ARG A 53 2.63 -3.59 6.38
CA ARG A 53 1.85 -2.34 6.35
C ARG A 53 2.66 -1.13 6.85
N ALA A 54 3.39 -1.28 7.96
CA ALA A 54 4.24 -0.22 8.51
C ALA A 54 5.28 0.31 7.51
N ASP A 55 5.87 -0.58 6.70
CA ASP A 55 6.84 -0.18 5.67
C ASP A 55 6.16 0.59 4.53
N VAL A 56 4.91 0.21 4.20
CA VAL A 56 4.08 0.90 3.19
C VAL A 56 3.72 2.30 3.67
N GLU A 57 3.38 2.47 4.95
CA GLU A 57 3.09 3.77 5.57
C GLU A 57 4.31 4.68 5.46
N ILE A 58 5.48 4.22 5.90
CA ILE A 58 6.74 4.97 5.82
C ILE A 58 7.10 5.32 4.36
N ALA A 59 6.93 4.39 3.43
CA ALA A 59 7.20 4.63 2.02
C ALA A 59 6.27 5.70 1.43
N LEU A 60 4.99 5.66 1.80
CA LEU A 60 3.99 6.63 1.34
C LEU A 60 4.21 8.02 1.95
N GLU A 61 4.56 8.10 3.24
CA GLU A 61 4.96 9.36 3.89
C GLU A 61 6.19 9.98 3.21
N ARG A 62 7.22 9.18 2.98
CA ARG A 62 8.45 9.64 2.29
C ARG A 62 8.15 10.12 0.89
N ALA A 63 7.35 9.37 0.12
CA ALA A 63 6.95 9.78 -1.23
C ALA A 63 6.18 11.10 -1.24
N ARG A 64 5.26 11.31 -0.29
CA ARG A 64 4.52 12.58 -0.13
C ARG A 64 5.43 13.74 0.27
N ALA A 65 6.45 13.47 1.08
CA ALA A 65 7.44 14.46 1.48
C ALA A 65 8.54 14.72 0.41
N GLY A 66 8.46 14.08 -0.76
CA GLY A 66 9.49 14.18 -1.81
C GLY A 66 10.83 13.55 -1.42
N LYS A 67 10.85 12.69 -0.39
CA LYS A 67 12.05 12.01 0.11
C LYS A 67 12.30 10.69 -0.65
N PRO A 68 13.55 10.17 -0.64
CA PRO A 68 13.85 8.87 -1.21
C PRO A 68 13.01 7.74 -0.56
N ILE A 69 12.43 6.90 -1.41
CA ILE A 69 11.71 5.68 -1.02
C ILE A 69 12.76 4.63 -0.66
N ILE A 70 12.78 4.17 0.59
CA ILE A 70 13.63 3.07 1.01
C ILE A 70 12.77 1.82 1.02
N THR A 71 13.16 0.83 0.23
CA THR A 71 12.56 -0.52 0.24
C THR A 71 13.56 -1.42 0.94
N VAL A 72 13.19 -1.94 2.12
CA VAL A 72 13.92 -2.99 2.83
C VAL A 72 13.74 -4.34 2.15
#